data_AF-A0ABD5WCV3-F1
#
_entry.id   AF-A0ABD5WCV3-F1
#
_cell.length_a   1.000
_cell.length_b   1.000
_cell.length_c   1.000
_cell.angle_alpha   90.00
_cell.angle_beta   90.00
_cell.angle_gamma   90.00
#
_symmetry.space_group_name_H-M   'P 1'
#
loop_
_entity.id
_entity.type
_entity.pdbx_description
1 polymer ?
#
loop_
_entity_poly.entity_id
_entity_poly.type
_entity_poly.pdbx_seq_one_letter_code
_entity_poly.pdbx_strand_id
1 'polypeptide(L)'
;MRTIPVILAALLVFASVGVGAPGAAIGAQPQQGGGDTDGPAGAVVATSDHNATEGIRVLSLNESGDVAADIDVVTIEAGTATEFAASGSATRIETMALRERIEAANTTDERQRRILDGLNEVEKDAITLHSRQQTAIEAYTSGTTTARELLVELARIRASAAVLSDRVRVLNDLAEDTDDFGIDETRVFALVYDLRTFDGPVRSRTAAALSGDQSASTRVYVAATGDGVSLATVADGRYIRETYRGDLRDRENTGIDQETAENVTRRSYPELWNATAGSGGGVGSGGVFILDLEYPNGTLTAFVGGGSERVFMEHQRIDLAGVDTGEQTTRTLDLTLRVNRTFPGGPLRVAVTDPATGEPVNAVVKVGRDGGESTDVGRTGDDGVLWTVSPRGEFVVTVVEVGSTDVSTVPVTPSEPTTVAAALEGANGSAQPEPGD
;
A
#
# COMPACT_ATOMS: atom_id res chain seq x y z
N MET A 1 41.97 37.81 -32.80
CA MET A 1 41.83 37.28 -34.17
C MET A 1 42.40 35.86 -34.20
N ARG A 2 41.73 34.97 -34.95
CA ARG A 2 41.99 33.53 -35.17
C ARG A 2 41.46 32.59 -34.07
N THR A 3 40.68 31.54 -34.32
CA THR A 3 39.81 31.12 -35.45
C THR A 3 39.08 29.89 -34.91
N ILE A 4 37.78 29.79 -35.17
CA ILE A 4 36.94 28.61 -34.90
C ILE A 4 37.36 27.46 -35.84
N PRO A 5 37.17 26.20 -35.43
CA PRO A 5 36.45 25.30 -36.31
C PRO A 5 35.27 24.60 -35.62
N VAL A 6 34.23 24.53 -36.43
CA VAL A 6 32.90 23.96 -36.25
C VAL A 6 32.91 22.50 -36.78
N ILE A 7 31.94 21.68 -36.31
CA ILE A 7 31.44 20.41 -36.89
C ILE A 7 32.27 19.14 -36.53
N LEU A 8 31.73 17.97 -36.11
CA LEU A 8 30.45 17.28 -36.41
C LEU A 8 30.03 16.36 -35.23
N ALA A 9 28.72 16.18 -35.07
CA ALA A 9 28.05 15.27 -34.15
C ALA A 9 28.16 13.79 -34.57
N ALA A 10 28.19 12.89 -33.57
CA ALA A 10 27.76 11.50 -33.71
C ALA A 10 27.19 10.99 -32.37
N LEU A 11 26.13 10.22 -32.50
CA LEU A 11 25.12 9.81 -31.52
C LEU A 11 25.33 8.34 -31.14
N LEU A 12 25.19 7.96 -29.85
CA LEU A 12 24.85 6.61 -29.31
C LEU A 12 24.99 6.66 -27.76
N VAL A 13 23.94 6.64 -26.93
CA VAL A 13 23.02 5.52 -26.54
C VAL A 13 23.59 4.66 -25.39
N PHE A 14 22.94 4.82 -24.22
CA PHE A 14 22.71 3.92 -23.07
C PHE A 14 23.87 3.21 -22.35
N ALA A 15 23.92 3.44 -21.03
CA ALA A 15 24.13 2.38 -20.02
C ALA A 15 23.64 2.84 -18.64
N SER A 16 22.36 2.60 -18.35
CA SER A 16 21.81 2.53 -17.00
C SER A 16 22.28 1.21 -16.36
N VAL A 17 23.09 1.29 -15.31
CA VAL A 17 23.49 0.11 -14.53
C VAL A 17 22.34 -0.24 -13.58
N GLY A 18 21.47 -1.14 -14.04
CA GLY A 18 20.52 -1.84 -13.18
C GLY A 18 21.24 -2.96 -12.44
N VAL A 19 21.18 -2.94 -11.12
CA VAL A 19 21.65 -4.01 -10.25
C VAL A 19 20.60 -5.13 -10.28
N GLY A 20 20.91 -6.21 -11.00
CA GLY A 20 20.13 -7.44 -11.01
C GLY A 20 20.70 -8.44 -10.00
N ALA A 21 19.84 -8.95 -9.12
CA ALA A 21 20.13 -10.09 -8.25
C ALA A 21 20.10 -11.41 -9.07
N PRO A 22 20.99 -12.38 -8.81
CA PRO A 22 20.99 -13.65 -9.54
C PRO A 22 20.01 -14.65 -8.91
N GLY A 23 18.96 -15.01 -9.65
CA GLY A 23 18.18 -16.22 -9.40
C GLY A 23 18.83 -17.41 -10.12
N ALA A 24 19.22 -18.43 -9.35
CA ALA A 24 19.76 -19.68 -9.88
C ALA A 24 18.65 -20.50 -10.56
N ALA A 25 18.81 -20.80 -11.85
CA ALA A 25 17.96 -21.70 -12.60
C ALA A 25 18.54 -23.12 -12.59
N ILE A 26 17.79 -24.08 -12.03
CA ILE A 26 18.02 -25.52 -12.20
C ILE A 26 17.36 -25.94 -13.51
N GLY A 27 18.15 -26.56 -14.39
CA GLY A 27 17.76 -26.84 -15.76
C GLY A 27 16.80 -28.02 -15.95
N ALA A 28 15.94 -27.87 -16.96
CA ALA A 28 15.33 -28.97 -17.69
C ALA A 28 15.37 -28.64 -19.19
N GLN A 29 16.13 -29.42 -19.98
CA GLN A 29 16.20 -29.33 -21.43
C GLN A 29 14.87 -29.77 -22.08
N PRO A 30 14.37 -29.09 -23.14
CA PRO A 30 13.34 -29.65 -24.00
C PRO A 30 13.95 -30.41 -25.19
N GLN A 31 13.48 -31.64 -25.42
CA GLN A 31 13.69 -32.36 -26.67
C GLN A 31 12.82 -31.77 -27.79
N GLN A 32 13.46 -31.48 -28.92
CA GLN A 32 12.82 -31.09 -30.19
C GLN A 32 12.17 -32.30 -30.88
N GLY A 33 10.96 -32.09 -31.39
CA GLY A 33 10.32 -32.90 -32.43
C GLY A 33 9.34 -32.01 -33.21
N GLY A 34 9.64 -31.73 -34.48
CA GLY A 34 8.85 -30.86 -35.35
C GLY A 34 7.79 -31.60 -36.18
N GLY A 35 6.83 -30.84 -36.71
CA GLY A 35 5.86 -31.32 -37.71
C GLY A 35 4.63 -30.41 -37.90
N ASP A 36 4.79 -29.37 -38.71
CA ASP A 36 3.91 -28.68 -39.67
C ASP A 36 2.36 -28.60 -39.59
N THR A 37 1.90 -27.35 -39.85
CA THR A 37 0.72 -26.86 -40.61
C THR A 37 -0.71 -27.16 -40.11
N ASP A 38 -1.43 -26.13 -39.64
CA ASP A 38 -2.42 -25.35 -40.42
C ASP A 38 -3.11 -24.31 -39.51
N GLY A 39 -3.48 -23.15 -40.05
CA GLY A 39 -4.39 -22.20 -39.40
C GLY A 39 -5.40 -21.66 -40.41
N PRO A 40 -6.42 -20.87 -40.04
CA PRO A 40 -6.83 -20.44 -38.71
C PRO A 40 -8.31 -20.79 -38.41
N ALA A 41 -8.65 -21.10 -37.15
CA ALA A 41 -10.04 -21.07 -36.67
C ALA A 41 -10.09 -20.13 -35.47
N GLY A 42 -10.98 -19.13 -35.56
CA GLY A 42 -11.04 -17.99 -34.66
C GLY A 42 -10.99 -18.40 -33.19
N ALA A 43 -9.92 -17.98 -32.51
CA ALA A 43 -9.97 -17.78 -31.08
C ALA A 43 -10.96 -16.65 -30.84
N VAL A 44 -12.17 -17.03 -30.48
CA VAL A 44 -13.12 -16.15 -29.82
C VAL A 44 -12.35 -15.60 -28.63
N VAL A 45 -11.99 -14.31 -28.70
CA VAL A 45 -11.57 -13.58 -27.52
C VAL A 45 -12.79 -13.65 -26.62
N ALA A 46 -12.79 -14.58 -25.67
CA ALA A 46 -13.62 -14.46 -24.50
C ALA A 46 -13.10 -13.19 -23.81
N THR A 47 -13.66 -12.05 -24.19
CA THR A 47 -13.83 -10.95 -23.25
C THR A 47 -14.66 -11.58 -22.14
N SER A 48 -13.96 -12.11 -21.13
CA SER A 48 -14.60 -12.33 -19.85
C SER A 48 -15.09 -10.94 -19.47
N ASP A 49 -16.39 -10.72 -19.67
CA ASP A 49 -17.14 -9.70 -18.97
C ASP A 49 -16.97 -10.04 -17.48
N HIS A 50 -15.84 -9.62 -16.91
CA HIS A 50 -15.76 -9.45 -15.48
C HIS A 50 -16.82 -8.40 -15.20
N ASN A 51 -17.93 -8.84 -14.60
CA ASN A 51 -18.97 -7.98 -14.06
C ASN A 51 -18.28 -6.85 -13.30
N ALA A 52 -18.11 -5.71 -13.97
CA ALA A 52 -17.57 -4.47 -13.44
C ALA A 52 -18.62 -3.77 -12.54
N THR A 53 -19.42 -4.58 -11.86
CA THR A 53 -20.57 -4.21 -11.05
C THR A 53 -20.29 -4.38 -9.56
N GLU A 54 -19.16 -5.00 -9.18
CA GLU A 54 -18.72 -5.05 -7.78
C GLU A 54 -17.69 -3.93 -7.54
N GLY A 55 -18.03 -2.99 -6.65
CA GLY A 55 -17.12 -1.93 -6.22
C GLY A 55 -15.85 -2.47 -5.58
N ILE A 56 -14.86 -1.60 -5.34
CA ILE A 56 -13.56 -1.99 -4.76
C ILE A 56 -13.78 -2.68 -3.41
N ARG A 57 -13.44 -3.97 -3.32
CA ARG A 57 -13.50 -4.73 -2.06
C ARG A 57 -12.35 -4.33 -1.14
N VAL A 58 -12.66 -4.06 0.12
CA VAL A 58 -11.68 -3.60 1.12
C VAL A 58 -11.77 -4.33 2.45
N LEU A 59 -10.64 -4.49 3.12
CA LEU A 59 -10.55 -4.77 4.55
C LEU A 59 -10.99 -3.52 5.32
N SER A 60 -12.19 -3.55 5.90
CA SER A 60 -12.75 -2.45 6.68
C SER A 60 -12.17 -2.40 8.10
N LEU A 61 -12.25 -1.26 8.79
CA LEU A 61 -11.72 -1.06 10.15
C LEU A 61 -12.64 -1.52 11.29
N ASN A 62 -13.78 -2.15 10.96
CA ASN A 62 -14.93 -2.52 11.81
C ASN A 62 -16.16 -1.62 11.58
N GLU A 63 -17.35 -2.21 11.74
CA GLU A 63 -18.67 -1.69 11.33
C GLU A 63 -19.49 -1.11 12.50
N SER A 64 -19.01 -1.23 13.74
CA SER A 64 -19.81 -0.93 14.96
C SER A 64 -19.12 -0.02 15.98
N GLY A 65 -17.91 0.47 15.70
CA GLY A 65 -17.18 1.40 16.58
C GLY A 65 -17.04 2.81 16.00
N ASP A 66 -16.73 3.77 16.86
CA ASP A 66 -16.36 5.12 16.43
C ASP A 66 -15.04 5.09 15.67
N VAL A 67 -15.08 5.47 14.39
CA VAL A 67 -13.90 5.57 13.53
C VAL A 67 -13.45 7.03 13.52
N ALA A 68 -12.28 7.30 14.08
CA ALA A 68 -11.61 8.58 13.90
C ALA A 68 -11.08 8.66 12.47
N ALA A 69 -11.45 9.70 11.73
CA ALA A 69 -11.00 9.86 10.36
C ALA A 69 -10.79 11.34 10.00
N ASP A 70 -9.77 11.59 9.20
CA ASP A 70 -9.44 12.90 8.67
C ASP A 70 -8.65 12.78 7.35
N ILE A 71 -8.46 13.90 6.66
CA ILE A 71 -7.65 13.99 5.46
C ILE A 71 -6.58 15.06 5.66
N ASP A 72 -5.32 14.67 5.52
CA ASP A 72 -4.20 15.59 5.65
C ASP A 72 -3.25 15.51 4.45
N VAL A 73 -2.39 16.50 4.30
CA VAL A 73 -1.36 16.54 3.25
C VAL A 73 0.01 16.41 3.91
N VAL A 74 0.73 15.36 3.53
CA VAL A 74 2.13 15.22 3.92
C VAL A 74 2.98 15.96 2.89
N THR A 75 3.70 16.98 3.37
CA THR A 75 4.57 17.83 2.56
C THR A 75 6.01 17.74 3.04
N ILE A 76 6.93 18.24 2.21
CA ILE A 76 8.32 18.43 2.63
C ILE A 76 8.40 19.57 3.66
N GLU A 77 9.03 19.27 4.80
CA GLU A 77 9.44 20.27 5.78
C GLU A 77 10.91 20.09 6.12
N ALA A 78 11.73 21.12 5.94
CA ALA A 78 13.18 21.02 6.08
C ALA A 78 13.62 20.54 7.48
N GLY A 79 12.92 20.98 8.54
CA GLY A 79 13.19 20.54 9.91
C GLY A 79 12.94 19.04 10.08
N THR A 80 11.72 18.60 9.74
CA THR A 80 11.30 17.20 9.80
C THR A 80 12.16 16.30 8.91
N ALA A 81 12.56 16.76 7.73
CA ALA A 81 13.44 16.03 6.83
C ALA A 81 14.85 15.85 7.39
N THR A 82 15.41 16.88 8.02
CA THR A 82 16.73 16.82 8.64
C THR A 82 16.72 15.85 9.83
N GLU A 83 15.69 15.91 10.67
CA GLU A 83 15.51 14.99 11.81
C GLU A 83 15.37 13.53 11.34
N PHE A 84 14.57 13.31 10.30
CA PHE A 84 14.35 11.97 9.72
C PHE A 84 15.64 11.39 9.14
N ALA A 85 16.40 12.19 8.38
CA ALA A 85 17.69 11.80 7.83
C ALA A 85 18.75 11.54 8.90
N ALA A 86 18.80 12.37 9.95
CA ALA A 86 19.72 12.19 11.07
C ALA A 86 19.43 10.90 11.84
N SER A 87 18.15 10.63 12.12
CA SER A 87 17.71 9.39 12.78
C SER A 87 18.08 8.15 11.97
N GLY A 88 17.76 8.15 10.66
CA GLY A 88 18.13 7.04 9.78
C GLY A 88 19.65 6.82 9.68
N SER A 89 20.44 7.90 9.68
CA SER A 89 21.90 7.82 9.67
C SER A 89 22.46 7.24 10.96
N ALA A 90 21.93 7.65 12.11
CA ALA A 90 22.34 7.13 13.41
C ALA A 90 22.13 5.62 13.51
N THR A 91 20.94 5.13 13.15
CA THR A 91 20.62 3.69 13.21
C THR A 91 21.47 2.88 12.22
N ARG A 92 21.81 3.45 11.05
CA ARG A 92 22.73 2.81 10.09
C ARG A 92 24.16 2.70 10.64
N ILE A 93 24.65 3.74 11.31
CA ILE A 93 25.96 3.72 11.98
C ILE A 93 25.99 2.64 13.06
N GLU A 94 24.92 2.48 13.84
CA GLU A 94 24.81 1.41 14.83
C GLU A 94 24.88 0.01 14.20
N THR A 95 24.20 -0.21 13.07
CA THR A 95 24.27 -1.49 12.34
C THR A 95 25.69 -1.76 11.82
N MET A 96 26.40 -0.73 11.33
CA MET A 96 27.82 -0.88 10.95
C MET A 96 28.71 -1.18 12.15
N ALA A 97 28.53 -0.47 13.28
CA ALA A 97 29.30 -0.70 14.49
C ALA A 97 29.06 -2.10 15.09
N LEU A 98 27.84 -2.62 14.95
CA LEU A 98 27.51 -4.01 15.32
C LEU A 98 28.29 -5.01 14.46
N ARG A 99 28.28 -4.84 13.13
CA ARG A 99 29.06 -5.68 12.20
C ARG A 99 30.54 -5.69 12.57
N GLU A 100 31.15 -4.52 12.68
CA GLU A 100 32.57 -4.37 13.04
C GLU A 100 32.90 -5.05 14.38
N ARG A 101 32.00 -4.92 15.36
CA ARG A 101 32.15 -5.60 16.65
C ARG A 101 32.08 -7.11 16.48
N ILE A 102 31.19 -7.66 15.66
CA ILE A 102 31.11 -9.11 15.44
C ILE A 102 32.37 -9.61 14.72
N GLU A 103 32.81 -8.93 13.68
CA GLU A 103 34.00 -9.29 12.89
C GLU A 103 35.30 -9.20 13.70
N ALA A 104 35.39 -8.27 14.66
CA ALA A 104 36.55 -8.14 15.56
C ALA A 104 36.59 -9.16 16.70
N ALA A 105 35.67 -10.14 16.76
CA ALA A 105 35.71 -11.21 17.74
C ALA A 105 36.95 -12.10 17.52
N ASN A 106 37.65 -12.47 18.61
CA ASN A 106 38.89 -13.24 18.50
C ASN A 106 38.66 -14.75 18.37
N THR A 107 37.44 -15.22 18.69
CA THR A 107 37.07 -16.63 18.65
C THR A 107 35.71 -16.83 18.01
N THR A 108 35.49 -18.01 17.42
CA THR A 108 34.21 -18.43 16.85
C THR A 108 33.09 -18.34 17.89
N ASP A 109 33.29 -18.86 19.11
CA ASP A 109 32.30 -18.78 20.20
C ASP A 109 31.91 -17.35 20.58
N GLU A 110 32.86 -16.42 20.52
CA GLU A 110 32.59 -15.00 20.78
C GLU A 110 31.78 -14.38 19.65
N ARG A 111 32.10 -14.71 18.40
CA ARG A 111 31.37 -14.28 17.21
C ARG A 111 29.92 -14.78 17.24
N GLN A 112 29.72 -16.08 17.50
CA GLN A 112 28.40 -16.71 17.63
C GLN A 112 27.54 -16.02 18.70
N ARG A 113 28.10 -15.78 19.90
CA ARG A 113 27.40 -15.08 20.99
C ARG A 113 26.98 -13.66 20.58
N ARG A 114 27.89 -12.89 19.97
CA ARG A 114 27.58 -11.52 19.53
C ARG A 114 26.50 -11.47 18.44
N ILE A 115 26.46 -12.46 17.55
CA ILE A 115 25.40 -12.59 16.54
C ILE A 115 24.05 -12.87 17.20
N LEU A 116 23.99 -13.85 18.10
CA LEU A 116 22.75 -14.19 18.81
C LEU A 116 22.25 -13.03 19.69
N ASP A 117 23.14 -12.32 20.36
CA ASP A 117 22.81 -11.11 21.13
C ASP A 117 22.23 -10.02 20.21
N GLY A 118 22.84 -9.81 19.05
CA GLY A 118 22.33 -8.87 18.04
C GLY A 118 20.93 -9.24 17.56
N LEU A 119 20.66 -10.52 17.31
CA LEU A 119 19.34 -10.99 16.86
C LEU A 119 18.28 -10.83 17.97
N ASN A 120 18.61 -11.17 19.21
CA ASN A 120 17.73 -10.96 20.36
C ASN A 120 17.39 -9.48 20.56
N GLU A 121 18.31 -8.57 20.24
CA GLU A 121 18.04 -7.13 20.31
C GLU A 121 17.06 -6.69 19.23
N VAL A 122 17.21 -7.19 18.00
CA VAL A 122 16.23 -6.88 16.92
C VAL A 122 14.83 -7.38 17.28
N GLU A 123 14.71 -8.54 17.93
CA GLU A 123 13.41 -9.05 18.41
C GLU A 123 12.76 -8.13 19.46
N LYS A 124 13.54 -7.61 20.42
CA LYS A 124 13.04 -6.63 21.40
C LYS A 124 12.65 -5.31 20.74
N ASP A 125 13.44 -4.85 19.78
CA ASP A 125 13.14 -3.64 19.03
C ASP A 125 11.85 -3.79 18.21
N ALA A 126 11.63 -4.96 17.59
CA ALA A 126 10.38 -5.26 16.88
C ALA A 126 9.16 -5.22 17.82
N ILE A 127 9.26 -5.79 19.03
CA ILE A 127 8.21 -5.70 20.06
C ILE A 127 7.93 -4.23 20.42
N THR A 128 8.99 -3.44 20.58
CA THR A 128 8.87 -2.01 20.88
C THR A 128 8.17 -1.24 19.76
N LEU A 129 8.42 -1.58 18.49
CA LEU A 129 7.71 -0.98 17.35
C LEU A 129 6.22 -1.28 17.36
N HIS A 130 5.80 -2.50 17.75
CA HIS A 130 4.38 -2.84 17.90
C HIS A 130 3.71 -1.98 18.97
N SER A 131 4.33 -1.85 20.14
CA SER A 131 3.81 -0.99 21.21
C SER A 131 3.72 0.47 20.77
N ARG A 132 4.74 1.00 20.08
CA ARG A 132 4.73 2.38 19.55
C ARG A 132 3.62 2.60 18.53
N GLN A 133 3.41 1.66 17.62
CA GLN A 133 2.32 1.74 16.64
C GLN A 133 0.96 1.79 17.33
N GLN A 134 0.74 0.89 18.29
CA GLN A 134 -0.51 0.83 19.05
C GLN A 134 -0.76 2.15 19.80
N THR A 135 0.23 2.66 20.52
CA THR A 135 0.13 3.95 21.22
C THR A 135 -0.16 5.11 20.27
N ALA A 136 0.45 5.14 19.07
CA ALA A 136 0.18 6.19 18.08
C ALA A 136 -1.27 6.13 17.56
N ILE A 137 -1.80 4.94 17.29
CA ILE A 137 -3.19 4.72 16.87
C ILE A 137 -4.16 5.15 17.98
N GLU A 138 -3.89 4.79 19.24
CA GLU A 138 -4.68 5.21 20.40
C GLU A 138 -4.65 6.73 20.62
N ALA A 139 -3.48 7.35 20.46
CA ALA A 139 -3.33 8.80 20.57
C ALA A 139 -4.13 9.55 19.49
N TYR A 140 -4.21 9.02 18.27
CA TYR A 140 -5.02 9.62 17.20
C TYR A 140 -6.51 9.41 17.43
N THR A 141 -6.93 8.19 17.78
CA THR A 141 -8.35 7.86 18.03
C THR A 141 -8.93 8.60 19.24
N SER A 142 -8.11 8.91 20.24
CA SER A 142 -8.48 9.77 21.38
C SER A 142 -8.45 11.28 21.09
N GLY A 143 -7.97 11.70 19.91
CA GLY A 143 -7.81 13.11 19.53
C GLY A 143 -6.63 13.81 20.21
N THR A 144 -5.71 13.06 20.82
CA THR A 144 -4.47 13.61 21.43
C THR A 144 -3.46 14.03 20.36
N THR A 145 -3.48 13.37 19.20
CA THR A 145 -2.63 13.68 18.04
C THR A 145 -3.48 13.84 16.78
N THR A 146 -2.97 14.61 15.83
CA THR A 146 -3.56 14.85 14.51
C THR A 146 -3.27 13.72 13.53
N ALA A 147 -3.99 13.69 12.39
CA ALA A 147 -3.72 12.74 11.32
C ALA A 147 -2.29 12.86 10.76
N ARG A 148 -1.78 14.09 10.62
CA ARG A 148 -0.39 14.36 10.24
C ARG A 148 0.62 13.76 11.23
N GLU A 149 0.41 13.96 12.53
CA GLU A 149 1.31 13.42 13.55
C GLU A 149 1.31 11.89 13.55
N LEU A 150 0.16 11.25 13.37
CA LEU A 150 0.08 9.80 13.19
C LEU A 150 0.85 9.34 11.93
N LEU A 151 0.68 10.00 10.80
CA LEU A 151 1.39 9.67 9.55
C LEU A 151 2.92 9.79 9.71
N VAL A 152 3.39 10.84 10.39
CA VAL A 152 4.81 11.04 10.69
C VAL A 152 5.33 9.91 11.58
N GLU A 153 4.60 9.53 12.63
CA GLU A 153 5.03 8.46 13.53
C GLU A 153 5.03 7.08 12.83
N LEU A 154 4.01 6.77 12.01
CA LEU A 154 3.98 5.56 11.21
C LEU A 154 5.14 5.50 10.19
N ALA A 155 5.53 6.63 9.59
CA ALA A 155 6.68 6.71 8.71
C ALA A 155 8.02 6.47 9.46
N ARG A 156 8.14 6.95 10.71
CA ARG A 156 9.30 6.69 11.57
C ARG A 156 9.40 5.23 12.01
N ILE A 157 8.26 4.63 12.35
CA ILE A 157 8.17 3.19 12.68
C ILE A 157 8.60 2.35 11.48
N ARG A 158 8.08 2.66 10.28
CA ARG A 158 8.49 2.02 9.02
C ARG A 158 10.01 2.12 8.80
N ALA A 159 10.57 3.32 8.90
CA ALA A 159 12.01 3.53 8.71
C ALA A 159 12.85 2.70 9.71
N SER A 160 12.41 2.65 10.97
CA SER A 160 13.04 1.81 12.00
C SER A 160 12.96 0.33 11.62
N ALA A 161 11.79 -0.16 11.21
CA ALA A 161 11.59 -1.55 10.78
C ALA A 161 12.47 -1.92 9.57
N ALA A 162 12.64 -1.01 8.61
CA ALA A 162 13.53 -1.22 7.47
C ALA A 162 14.99 -1.40 7.89
N VAL A 163 15.47 -0.61 8.87
CA VAL A 163 16.84 -0.77 9.40
C VAL A 163 16.99 -2.05 10.21
N LEU A 164 15.98 -2.44 11.00
CA LEU A 164 15.98 -3.73 11.69
C LEU A 164 16.01 -4.90 10.71
N SER A 165 15.25 -4.83 9.62
CA SER A 165 15.27 -5.86 8.57
C SER A 165 16.65 -5.97 7.90
N ASP A 166 17.32 -4.83 7.67
CA ASP A 166 18.70 -4.83 7.19
C ASP A 166 19.67 -5.44 8.21
N ARG A 167 19.52 -5.10 9.49
CA ARG A 167 20.32 -5.68 10.57
C ARG A 167 20.17 -7.20 10.67
N VAL A 168 18.96 -7.74 10.51
CA VAL A 168 18.71 -9.19 10.47
C VAL A 168 19.46 -9.85 9.32
N ARG A 169 19.45 -9.25 8.12
CA ARG A 169 20.21 -9.77 6.97
C ARG A 169 21.71 -9.78 7.26
N VAL A 170 22.25 -8.66 7.78
CA VAL A 170 23.67 -8.58 8.16
C VAL A 170 24.05 -9.65 9.18
N LEU A 171 23.21 -9.90 10.19
CA LEU A 171 23.45 -10.93 11.19
C LEU A 171 23.39 -12.34 10.59
N ASN A 172 22.50 -12.59 9.64
CA ASN A 172 22.41 -13.85 8.92
C ASN A 172 23.66 -14.10 8.07
N ASP A 173 24.08 -13.12 7.27
CA ASP A 173 25.31 -13.21 6.45
C ASP A 173 26.53 -13.48 7.34
N LEU A 174 26.65 -12.77 8.47
CA LEU A 174 27.74 -12.98 9.42
C LEU A 174 27.71 -14.36 10.08
N ALA A 175 26.53 -14.96 10.23
CA ALA A 175 26.35 -16.30 10.76
C ALA A 175 26.80 -17.36 9.75
N GLU A 176 26.39 -17.22 8.49
CA GLU A 176 26.82 -18.09 7.38
C GLU A 176 28.35 -18.07 7.18
N ASP A 177 28.98 -16.91 7.42
CA ASP A 177 30.44 -16.74 7.38
C ASP A 177 31.17 -17.27 8.64
N THR A 178 30.45 -17.78 9.64
CA THR A 178 31.04 -18.28 10.89
C THR A 178 31.12 -19.81 10.87
N ASP A 179 32.32 -20.36 11.08
CA ASP A 179 32.54 -21.81 11.10
C ASP A 179 31.59 -22.54 12.05
N ASP A 180 31.01 -23.65 11.54
CA ASP A 180 30.07 -24.53 12.25
C ASP A 180 28.89 -23.79 12.91
N PHE A 181 28.44 -22.68 12.33
CA PHE A 181 27.34 -21.87 12.84
C PHE A 181 26.34 -21.45 11.76
N GLY A 182 25.10 -21.29 12.16
CA GLY A 182 24.01 -20.77 11.34
C GLY A 182 22.85 -20.40 12.24
N ILE A 183 22.04 -19.45 11.80
CA ILE A 183 20.80 -19.10 12.48
C ILE A 183 19.69 -19.96 11.86
N ASP A 184 18.76 -20.43 12.71
CA ASP A 184 17.56 -21.10 12.22
C ASP A 184 16.79 -20.18 11.24
N GLU A 185 16.62 -20.64 10.01
CA GLU A 185 15.96 -19.87 8.95
C GLU A 185 14.52 -19.51 9.32
N THR A 186 13.80 -20.40 10.02
CA THR A 186 12.42 -20.15 10.46
C THR A 186 12.35 -18.92 11.35
N ARG A 187 13.28 -18.79 12.29
CA ARG A 187 13.43 -17.62 13.18
C ARG A 187 13.73 -16.34 12.40
N VAL A 188 14.67 -16.39 11.44
CA VAL A 188 15.02 -15.24 10.60
C VAL A 188 13.81 -14.77 9.80
N PHE A 189 13.14 -15.70 9.11
CA PHE A 189 11.98 -15.37 8.29
C PHE A 189 10.79 -14.88 9.12
N ALA A 190 10.52 -15.47 10.28
CA ALA A 190 9.48 -15.01 11.20
C ALA A 190 9.67 -13.52 11.56
N LEU A 191 10.90 -13.14 11.91
CA LEU A 191 11.24 -11.77 12.27
C LEU A 191 11.17 -10.81 11.07
N VAL A 192 11.66 -11.23 9.90
CA VAL A 192 11.57 -10.43 8.66
C VAL A 192 10.11 -10.20 8.27
N TYR A 193 9.25 -11.20 8.34
CA TYR A 193 7.83 -11.04 8.01
C TYR A 193 7.07 -10.24 9.06
N ASP A 194 7.42 -10.35 10.35
CA ASP A 194 6.88 -9.45 11.37
C ASP A 194 7.25 -7.98 11.06
N LEU A 195 8.50 -7.70 10.73
CA LEU A 195 8.97 -6.36 10.38
C LEU A 195 8.29 -5.80 9.12
N ARG A 196 7.92 -6.65 8.15
CA ARG A 196 7.14 -6.25 6.98
C ARG A 196 5.74 -5.72 7.31
N THR A 197 5.21 -6.01 8.50
CA THR A 197 3.92 -5.44 8.95
C THR A 197 4.00 -3.95 9.30
N PHE A 198 5.19 -3.36 9.34
CA PHE A 198 5.37 -1.91 9.44
C PHE A 198 5.57 -1.24 8.07
N ASP A 199 5.63 -2.05 7.00
CA ASP A 199 5.66 -1.58 5.63
C ASP A 199 4.23 -1.28 5.13
N GLY A 200 4.12 -0.60 4.01
CA GLY A 200 2.87 -0.13 3.41
C GLY A 200 3.15 0.92 2.33
N PRO A 201 2.40 0.90 1.21
CA PRO A 201 2.60 1.81 0.09
C PRO A 201 2.38 3.29 0.45
N VAL A 202 1.41 3.60 1.31
CA VAL A 202 1.11 4.97 1.74
C VAL A 202 2.16 5.43 2.74
N ARG A 203 2.50 4.61 3.75
CA ARG A 203 3.61 4.90 4.68
C ARG A 203 4.95 5.10 3.99
N SER A 204 5.24 4.30 2.95
CA SER A 204 6.46 4.45 2.13
C SER A 204 6.51 5.82 1.47
N ARG A 205 5.41 6.23 0.86
CA ARG A 205 5.29 7.54 0.22
C ARG A 205 5.39 8.69 1.22
N THR A 206 4.74 8.57 2.36
CA THR A 206 4.87 9.52 3.47
C THR A 206 6.33 9.66 3.91
N ALA A 207 7.04 8.55 4.12
CA ALA A 207 8.46 8.57 4.47
C ALA A 207 9.33 9.24 3.40
N ALA A 208 9.04 9.02 2.11
CA ALA A 208 9.73 9.68 1.00
C ALA A 208 9.49 11.20 1.00
N ALA A 209 8.24 11.65 1.18
CA ALA A 209 7.91 13.07 1.29
C ALA A 209 8.61 13.74 2.46
N LEU A 210 8.61 13.08 3.64
CA LEU A 210 9.32 13.54 4.82
C LEU A 210 10.84 13.57 4.60
N SER A 211 11.39 12.70 3.75
CA SER A 211 12.82 12.69 3.41
C SER A 211 13.21 13.74 2.36
N GLY A 212 12.25 14.55 1.88
CA GLY A 212 12.51 15.62 0.91
C GLY A 212 12.14 15.28 -0.54
N ASP A 213 11.50 14.15 -0.82
CA ASP A 213 11.00 13.85 -2.16
C ASP A 213 9.69 14.62 -2.45
N GLN A 214 9.79 15.62 -3.33
CA GLN A 214 8.64 16.48 -3.65
C GLN A 214 7.56 15.70 -4.41
N SER A 215 7.95 14.74 -5.23
CA SER A 215 7.02 13.92 -6.02
C SER A 215 6.17 13.01 -5.14
N ALA A 216 6.63 12.72 -3.92
CA ALA A 216 5.92 11.89 -2.95
C ALA A 216 4.89 12.67 -2.12
N SER A 217 4.92 14.01 -2.13
CA SER A 217 3.92 14.81 -1.38
C SER A 217 2.52 14.51 -1.89
N THR A 218 1.61 14.14 -1.00
CA THR A 218 0.25 13.76 -1.38
C THR A 218 -0.73 13.95 -0.23
N ARG A 219 -2.01 14.01 -0.60
CA ARG A 219 -3.14 13.98 0.32
C ARG A 219 -3.42 12.55 0.73
N VAL A 220 -3.52 12.32 2.03
CA VAL A 220 -3.75 11.01 2.62
C VAL A 220 -5.02 11.07 3.46
N TYR A 221 -5.97 10.21 3.12
CA TYR A 221 -7.06 9.86 4.01
C TYR A 221 -6.51 8.95 5.11
N VAL A 222 -6.81 9.29 6.36
CA VAL A 222 -6.43 8.55 7.55
C VAL A 222 -7.71 8.16 8.27
N ALA A 223 -7.90 6.88 8.54
CA ALA A 223 -8.93 6.38 9.42
C ALA A 223 -8.35 5.40 10.43
N ALA A 224 -8.84 5.41 11.66
CA ALA A 224 -8.38 4.52 12.71
C ALA A 224 -9.49 4.13 13.68
N THR A 225 -9.31 2.95 14.27
CA THR A 225 -10.03 2.43 15.43
C THR A 225 -9.00 2.03 16.48
N GLY A 226 -9.43 1.62 17.68
CA GLY A 226 -8.50 1.21 18.74
C GLY A 226 -7.51 0.12 18.31
N ASP A 227 -7.90 -0.74 17.37
CA ASP A 227 -7.11 -1.89 16.93
C ASP A 227 -6.65 -1.82 15.47
N GLY A 228 -6.90 -0.72 14.76
CA GLY A 228 -6.65 -0.68 13.32
C GLY A 228 -6.48 0.69 12.72
N VAL A 229 -5.85 0.73 11.55
CA VAL A 229 -5.61 1.95 10.78
C VAL A 229 -5.71 1.67 9.28
N SER A 230 -6.35 2.57 8.55
CA SER A 230 -6.51 2.52 7.11
C SER A 230 -6.06 3.85 6.53
N LEU A 231 -5.11 3.79 5.60
CA LEU A 231 -4.58 4.94 4.91
C LEU A 231 -4.88 4.80 3.41
N ALA A 232 -5.30 5.89 2.78
CA ALA A 232 -5.56 5.89 1.34
C ALA A 232 -5.11 7.19 0.68
N THR A 233 -4.65 7.10 -0.56
CA THR A 233 -4.23 8.25 -1.36
C THR A 233 -4.45 8.00 -2.85
N VAL A 234 -4.48 9.09 -3.62
CA VAL A 234 -4.39 9.05 -5.07
C VAL A 234 -3.05 9.64 -5.47
N ALA A 235 -2.27 8.88 -6.22
CA ALA A 235 -0.98 9.31 -6.73
C ALA A 235 -0.62 8.55 -8.01
N ASP A 236 0.06 9.23 -8.93
CA ASP A 236 0.66 8.62 -10.12
C ASP A 236 -0.35 7.80 -10.96
N GLY A 237 -1.58 8.33 -11.10
CA GLY A 237 -2.66 7.68 -11.84
C GLY A 237 -3.30 6.48 -11.13
N ARG A 238 -2.97 6.25 -9.85
CA ARG A 238 -3.44 5.11 -9.06
C ARG A 238 -4.13 5.53 -7.79
N TYR A 239 -5.12 4.73 -7.41
CA TYR A 239 -5.64 4.67 -6.06
C TYR A 239 -4.79 3.69 -5.25
N ILE A 240 -4.30 4.13 -4.10
CA ILE A 240 -3.42 3.36 -3.22
C ILE A 240 -4.08 3.30 -1.85
N ARG A 241 -4.24 2.10 -1.31
CA ARG A 241 -4.81 1.88 0.02
C ARG A 241 -3.97 0.88 0.81
N GLU A 242 -3.80 1.15 2.10
CA GLU A 242 -3.25 0.21 3.06
C GLU A 242 -4.14 0.11 4.28
N THR A 243 -4.31 -1.08 4.82
CA THR A 243 -5.06 -1.28 6.06
C THR A 243 -4.36 -2.28 6.96
N TYR A 244 -4.38 -2.01 8.25
CA TYR A 244 -3.95 -2.89 9.32
C TYR A 244 -5.07 -3.07 10.35
N ARG A 245 -5.30 -4.32 10.75
CA ARG A 245 -6.26 -4.80 11.76
C ARG A 245 -5.52 -5.66 12.77
N GLY A 246 -5.00 -5.02 13.81
CA GLY A 246 -4.24 -5.70 14.87
C GLY A 246 -5.08 -6.75 15.62
N ASP A 247 -6.37 -6.49 15.78
CA ASP A 247 -7.34 -7.42 16.37
C ASP A 247 -7.48 -8.74 15.58
N LEU A 248 -7.29 -8.69 14.26
CA LEU A 248 -7.36 -9.87 13.40
C LEU A 248 -6.02 -10.59 13.28
N ARG A 249 -4.95 -10.11 13.92
CA ARG A 249 -3.62 -10.71 13.73
C ARG A 249 -3.42 -11.99 14.54
N ASP A 250 -3.92 -12.02 15.79
CA ASP A 250 -3.64 -13.04 16.82
C ASP A 250 -2.18 -13.54 16.81
N ARG A 251 -1.31 -12.88 17.58
CA ARG A 251 0.13 -13.16 17.60
C ARG A 251 0.53 -14.39 18.42
N GLU A 252 -0.38 -14.96 19.23
CA GLU A 252 -0.04 -16.04 20.16
C GLU A 252 0.06 -17.41 19.46
N ASN A 253 -0.58 -17.55 18.30
CA ASN A 253 -0.60 -18.77 17.49
C ASN A 253 0.15 -18.52 16.16
N THR A 254 1.19 -19.31 15.89
CA THR A 254 2.23 -18.96 14.91
C THR A 254 2.36 -19.92 13.72
N GLY A 255 1.49 -20.92 13.61
CA GLY A 255 1.53 -21.89 12.51
C GLY A 255 0.42 -21.64 11.50
N ILE A 256 0.78 -21.39 10.24
CA ILE A 256 -0.14 -21.46 9.11
C ILE A 256 0.60 -22.00 7.90
N ASP A 257 0.00 -22.98 7.23
CA ASP A 257 0.53 -23.49 5.97
C ASP A 257 0.05 -22.65 4.77
N GLN A 258 0.75 -22.82 3.65
CA GLN A 258 0.46 -22.06 2.43
C GLN A 258 -0.95 -22.30 1.89
N GLU A 259 -1.45 -23.55 1.90
CA GLU A 259 -2.76 -23.88 1.35
C GLU A 259 -3.89 -23.19 2.15
N THR A 260 -3.76 -23.20 3.46
CA THR A 260 -4.66 -22.50 4.38
C THR A 260 -4.64 -21.00 4.12
N ALA A 261 -3.47 -20.37 4.01
CA ALA A 261 -3.34 -18.94 3.75
C ALA A 261 -3.91 -18.53 2.37
N GLU A 262 -3.68 -19.34 1.34
CA GLU A 262 -4.28 -19.15 0.01
C GLU A 262 -5.80 -19.28 0.06
N ASN A 263 -6.35 -20.25 0.80
CA ASN A 263 -7.79 -20.43 0.95
C ASN A 263 -8.44 -19.26 1.72
N VAL A 264 -7.79 -18.75 2.78
CA VAL A 264 -8.24 -17.53 3.47
C VAL A 264 -8.28 -16.34 2.51
N THR A 265 -7.25 -16.15 1.71
CA THR A 265 -7.16 -15.05 0.76
C THR A 265 -8.20 -15.17 -0.35
N ARG A 266 -8.37 -16.36 -0.94
CA ARG A 266 -9.38 -16.66 -1.96
C ARG A 266 -10.80 -16.37 -1.47
N ARG A 267 -11.12 -16.74 -0.23
CA ARG A 267 -12.43 -16.45 0.38
C ARG A 267 -12.60 -14.96 0.70
N SER A 268 -11.51 -14.27 1.02
CA SER A 268 -11.53 -12.83 1.36
C SER A 268 -11.68 -11.93 0.14
N TYR A 269 -11.10 -12.33 -1.01
CA TYR A 269 -11.08 -11.56 -2.26
C TYR A 269 -11.39 -12.45 -3.48
N PRO A 270 -12.59 -13.03 -3.58
CA PRO A 270 -12.91 -14.02 -4.62
C PRO A 270 -12.80 -13.46 -6.05
N GLU A 271 -13.26 -12.22 -6.28
CA GLU A 271 -13.18 -11.57 -7.59
C GLU A 271 -11.73 -11.30 -8.02
N LEU A 272 -10.88 -10.84 -7.10
CA LEU A 272 -9.48 -10.59 -7.39
C LEU A 272 -8.70 -11.90 -7.59
N TRP A 273 -8.98 -12.91 -6.77
CA TRP A 273 -8.38 -14.24 -6.92
C TRP A 273 -8.68 -14.82 -8.30
N ASN A 274 -9.92 -14.75 -8.76
CA ASN A 274 -10.32 -15.24 -10.09
C ASN A 274 -9.66 -14.44 -11.22
N ALA A 275 -9.47 -13.13 -11.04
CA ALA A 275 -8.83 -12.26 -12.02
C ALA A 275 -7.31 -12.51 -12.17
N THR A 276 -6.66 -13.18 -11.21
CA THR A 276 -5.23 -13.54 -11.31
C THR A 276 -4.95 -14.72 -12.26
N ALA A 277 -5.97 -15.39 -12.81
CA ALA A 277 -5.81 -16.62 -13.61
C ALA A 277 -4.96 -17.72 -12.94
N GLY A 278 -4.85 -17.70 -11.60
CA GLY A 278 -4.07 -18.66 -10.81
C GLY A 278 -2.59 -18.30 -10.59
N SER A 279 -2.14 -17.09 -10.94
CA SER A 279 -0.74 -16.65 -10.79
C SER A 279 -0.46 -15.86 -9.49
N GLY A 280 -0.95 -16.35 -8.35
CA GLY A 280 -0.65 -15.78 -7.03
C GLY A 280 0.66 -16.32 -6.47
N GLY A 281 1.56 -15.44 -6.00
CA GLY A 281 2.77 -15.82 -5.27
C GLY A 281 2.59 -15.59 -3.77
N GLY A 282 3.14 -16.47 -2.94
CA GLY A 282 3.03 -16.32 -1.49
C GLY A 282 4.28 -16.77 -0.74
N VAL A 283 4.59 -16.08 0.35
CA VAL A 283 5.71 -16.40 1.24
C VAL A 283 5.27 -16.23 2.70
N GLY A 284 5.73 -17.10 3.60
CA GLY A 284 5.37 -16.98 5.00
C GLY A 284 6.26 -17.78 5.94
N SER A 285 6.28 -17.35 7.20
CA SER A 285 6.94 -17.99 8.34
C SER A 285 6.45 -17.34 9.63
N GLY A 286 6.54 -18.04 10.77
CA GLY A 286 6.33 -17.44 12.09
C GLY A 286 4.95 -16.80 12.31
N GLY A 287 3.90 -17.35 11.70
CA GLY A 287 2.52 -16.93 11.90
C GLY A 287 2.06 -15.81 10.99
N VAL A 288 2.86 -15.40 10.02
CA VAL A 288 2.46 -14.45 8.98
C VAL A 288 2.71 -15.07 7.62
N PHE A 289 1.68 -15.06 6.78
CA PHE A 289 1.77 -15.44 5.38
C PHE A 289 1.38 -14.25 4.51
N ILE A 290 2.20 -13.90 3.53
CA ILE A 290 2.04 -12.75 2.65
C ILE A 290 1.76 -13.28 1.25
N LEU A 291 0.63 -12.89 0.66
CA LEU A 291 0.25 -13.25 -0.70
C LEU A 291 0.20 -12.00 -1.57
N ASP A 292 0.81 -12.07 -2.74
CA ASP A 292 0.77 -11.04 -3.77
C ASP A 292 -0.08 -11.52 -4.96
N LEU A 293 -1.09 -10.73 -5.28
CA LEU A 293 -2.03 -10.95 -6.37
C LEU A 293 -1.89 -9.80 -7.36
N GLU A 294 -1.52 -10.13 -8.59
CA GLU A 294 -1.54 -9.19 -9.71
C GLU A 294 -2.74 -9.49 -10.61
N TYR A 295 -3.51 -8.46 -10.94
CA TYR A 295 -4.71 -8.56 -11.76
C TYR A 295 -4.76 -7.39 -12.76
N PRO A 296 -5.57 -7.45 -13.84
CA PRO A 296 -5.46 -6.51 -14.97
C PRO A 296 -5.47 -5.01 -14.62
N ASN A 297 -6.13 -4.63 -13.52
CA ASN A 297 -6.28 -3.22 -13.12
C ASN A 297 -5.55 -2.88 -11.81
N GLY A 298 -4.67 -3.75 -11.30
CA GLY A 298 -3.99 -3.48 -10.04
C GLY A 298 -3.28 -4.65 -9.37
N THR A 299 -2.90 -4.41 -8.12
CA THR A 299 -2.23 -5.39 -7.25
C THR A 299 -2.84 -5.38 -5.86
N LEU A 300 -2.92 -6.56 -5.24
CA LEU A 300 -3.25 -6.76 -3.84
C LEU A 300 -2.10 -7.52 -3.16
N THR A 301 -1.57 -6.99 -2.06
CA THR A 301 -0.77 -7.76 -1.09
C THR A 301 -1.63 -8.02 0.14
N ALA A 302 -1.91 -9.28 0.45
CA ALA A 302 -2.70 -9.70 1.62
C ALA A 302 -1.81 -10.39 2.66
N PHE A 303 -1.93 -9.99 3.92
CA PHE A 303 -1.22 -10.59 5.05
C PHE A 303 -2.22 -11.41 5.87
N VAL A 304 -1.99 -12.72 5.94
CA VAL A 304 -2.79 -13.67 6.69
C VAL A 304 -2.09 -14.00 8.00
N GLY A 305 -2.82 -13.86 9.10
CA GLY A 305 -2.36 -14.22 10.44
C GLY A 305 -2.63 -15.69 10.71
N GLY A 306 -1.63 -16.41 11.20
CA GLY A 306 -1.76 -17.83 11.49
C GLY A 306 -2.62 -18.14 12.70
N GLY A 307 -2.73 -17.21 13.65
CA GLY A 307 -3.55 -17.44 14.83
C GLY A 307 -5.05 -17.28 14.61
N SER A 308 -5.42 -16.32 13.77
CA SER A 308 -6.82 -16.03 13.46
C SER A 308 -7.30 -16.72 12.18
N GLU A 309 -6.37 -17.13 11.30
CA GLU A 309 -6.65 -17.49 9.91
C GLU A 309 -7.46 -16.40 9.17
N ARG A 310 -7.14 -15.14 9.43
CA ARG A 310 -7.78 -13.97 8.81
C ARG A 310 -6.75 -13.09 8.12
N VAL A 311 -7.20 -12.41 7.07
CA VAL A 311 -6.47 -11.27 6.51
C VAL A 311 -6.51 -10.14 7.53
N PHE A 312 -5.35 -9.77 8.07
CA PHE A 312 -5.22 -8.71 9.07
C PHE A 312 -4.56 -7.45 8.49
N MET A 313 -3.95 -7.56 7.32
CA MET A 313 -3.42 -6.40 6.61
C MET A 313 -3.55 -6.58 5.11
N GLU A 314 -3.79 -5.46 4.42
CA GLU A 314 -3.80 -5.43 2.97
C GLU A 314 -3.14 -4.17 2.42
N HIS A 315 -2.54 -4.30 1.24
CA HIS A 315 -2.07 -3.21 0.41
C HIS A 315 -2.69 -3.34 -0.98
N GLN A 316 -3.46 -2.35 -1.41
CA GLN A 316 -4.04 -2.30 -2.75
C GLN A 316 -3.46 -1.14 -3.56
N ARG A 317 -3.20 -1.40 -4.84
CA ARG A 317 -2.91 -0.38 -5.86
C ARG A 317 -3.81 -0.65 -7.05
N ILE A 318 -4.61 0.33 -7.43
CA ILE A 318 -5.60 0.20 -8.50
C ILE A 318 -5.40 1.34 -9.50
N ASP A 319 -5.29 1.00 -10.79
CA ASP A 319 -5.21 2.01 -11.84
C ASP A 319 -6.54 2.74 -11.97
N LEU A 320 -6.53 4.08 -11.87
CA LEU A 320 -7.75 4.89 -11.89
C LEU A 320 -8.53 4.79 -13.21
N ALA A 321 -7.84 4.42 -14.30
CA ALA A 321 -8.47 4.16 -15.59
C ALA A 321 -9.40 2.92 -15.56
N GLY A 322 -9.15 1.98 -14.65
CA GLY A 322 -9.94 0.77 -14.46
C GLY A 322 -10.89 0.81 -13.25
N VAL A 323 -10.94 1.94 -12.51
CA VAL A 323 -11.86 2.10 -11.37
C VAL A 323 -13.27 2.34 -11.88
N ASP A 324 -14.21 1.49 -11.47
CA ASP A 324 -15.62 1.82 -11.59
C ASP A 324 -15.95 2.98 -10.64
N THR A 325 -16.32 4.10 -11.24
CA THR A 325 -16.64 5.33 -10.55
C THR A 325 -18.02 5.30 -9.88
N GLY A 326 -18.84 4.28 -10.14
CA GLY A 326 -20.16 4.12 -9.52
C GLY A 326 -21.13 5.26 -9.84
N GLU A 327 -22.10 5.49 -8.94
CA GLU A 327 -23.11 6.53 -9.10
C GLU A 327 -22.51 7.94 -9.11
N GLN A 328 -22.96 8.74 -10.08
CA GLN A 328 -22.56 10.13 -10.23
C GLN A 328 -23.62 11.08 -9.69
N THR A 329 -23.21 12.03 -8.85
CA THR A 329 -24.02 13.21 -8.52
C THR A 329 -23.68 14.32 -9.51
N THR A 330 -24.69 14.91 -10.16
CA THR A 330 -24.50 15.98 -11.16
C THR A 330 -25.25 17.21 -10.74
N ARG A 331 -24.62 18.38 -10.86
CA ARG A 331 -25.28 19.68 -10.73
C ARG A 331 -24.77 20.65 -11.79
N THR A 332 -25.70 21.34 -12.44
CA THR A 332 -25.39 22.39 -13.41
C THR A 332 -25.85 23.73 -12.84
N LEU A 333 -24.89 24.64 -12.67
CA LEU A 333 -25.09 26.07 -12.34
C LEU A 333 -24.33 26.88 -13.40
N ASP A 334 -23.36 27.69 -13.00
CA ASP A 334 -22.41 28.35 -13.92
C ASP A 334 -21.50 27.30 -14.59
N LEU A 335 -21.21 26.21 -13.86
CA LEU A 335 -20.45 25.06 -14.35
C LEU A 335 -21.29 23.78 -14.20
N THR A 336 -21.10 22.82 -15.11
CA THR A 336 -21.60 21.46 -14.94
C THR A 336 -20.58 20.65 -14.14
N LEU A 337 -20.91 20.42 -12.86
CA LEU A 337 -20.12 19.65 -11.91
C LEU A 337 -20.66 18.23 -11.83
N ARG A 338 -19.79 17.25 -12.08
CA ARG A 338 -20.05 15.82 -11.94
C ARG A 338 -19.11 15.24 -10.90
N VAL A 339 -19.66 14.62 -9.87
CA VAL A 339 -18.89 13.96 -8.82
C VAL A 339 -19.27 12.49 -8.78
N ASN A 340 -18.31 11.63 -9.08
CA ASN A 340 -18.47 10.19 -8.92
C ASN A 340 -17.86 9.77 -7.58
N ARG A 341 -18.71 9.23 -6.71
CA ARG A 341 -18.38 8.92 -5.32
C ARG A 341 -18.20 7.42 -5.14
N THR A 342 -17.33 7.09 -4.20
CA THR A 342 -17.21 5.72 -3.66
C THR A 342 -17.41 5.80 -2.14
N PHE A 343 -16.72 4.96 -1.38
CA PHE A 343 -16.80 4.89 0.08
C PHE A 343 -15.82 5.85 0.78
N PRO A 344 -15.93 6.07 2.10
CA PRO A 344 -14.95 6.86 2.86
C PRO A 344 -13.52 6.36 2.65
N GLY A 345 -12.63 7.24 2.21
CA GLY A 345 -11.25 6.91 1.83
C GLY A 345 -11.09 6.34 0.41
N GLY A 346 -12.19 5.99 -0.25
CA GLY A 346 -12.21 5.53 -1.64
C GLY A 346 -11.91 6.64 -2.66
N PRO A 347 -11.66 6.28 -3.94
CA PRO A 347 -11.37 7.26 -4.97
C PRO A 347 -12.62 8.13 -5.26
N LEU A 348 -12.40 9.43 -5.35
CA LEU A 348 -13.39 10.47 -5.65
C LEU A 348 -13.01 11.15 -6.96
N ARG A 349 -13.88 11.06 -7.96
CA ARG A 349 -13.68 11.72 -9.26
C ARG A 349 -14.52 12.98 -9.32
N VAL A 350 -13.88 14.11 -9.62
CA VAL A 350 -14.53 15.41 -9.83
C VAL A 350 -14.29 15.84 -11.27
N ALA A 351 -15.35 15.95 -12.06
CA ALA A 351 -15.29 16.41 -13.45
C ALA A 351 -16.09 17.70 -13.64
N VAL A 352 -15.52 18.66 -14.36
CA VAL A 352 -16.12 19.98 -14.56
C VAL A 352 -16.11 20.31 -16.04
N THR A 353 -17.28 20.69 -16.56
CA THR A 353 -17.45 21.12 -17.95
C THR A 353 -18.28 22.40 -18.05
N ASP A 354 -18.05 23.16 -19.11
CA ASP A 354 -18.89 24.31 -19.47
C ASP A 354 -20.31 23.82 -19.85
N PRO A 355 -21.39 24.41 -19.31
CA PRO A 355 -22.75 23.94 -19.58
C PRO A 355 -23.25 24.25 -20.99
N ALA A 356 -22.68 25.25 -21.67
CA ALA A 356 -23.07 25.68 -23.01
C ALA A 356 -22.31 24.93 -24.11
N THR A 357 -21.01 24.70 -23.93
CA THR A 357 -20.15 24.04 -24.93
C THR A 357 -19.92 22.56 -24.64
N GLY A 358 -20.02 22.14 -23.37
CA GLY A 358 -19.64 20.81 -22.91
C GLY A 358 -18.13 20.58 -22.83
N GLU A 359 -17.31 21.61 -23.04
CA GLU A 359 -15.85 21.51 -23.00
C GLU A 359 -15.33 21.36 -21.56
N PRO A 360 -14.22 20.65 -21.33
CA PRO A 360 -13.62 20.51 -20.01
C PRO A 360 -13.12 21.86 -19.47
N VAL A 361 -13.32 22.09 -18.17
CA VAL A 361 -12.94 23.34 -17.49
C VAL A 361 -11.89 23.07 -16.41
N ASN A 362 -10.82 23.87 -16.41
CA ASN A 362 -9.85 23.88 -15.34
C ASN A 362 -10.37 24.70 -14.15
N ALA A 363 -10.73 24.01 -13.07
CA ALA A 363 -11.32 24.57 -11.88
C ALA A 363 -10.53 24.16 -10.63
N VAL A 364 -10.45 25.06 -9.65
CA VAL A 364 -9.99 24.75 -8.30
C VAL A 364 -11.10 23.99 -7.60
N VAL A 365 -10.77 22.82 -7.06
CA VAL A 365 -11.69 21.95 -6.34
C VAL A 365 -11.47 22.12 -4.83
N LYS A 366 -12.56 22.44 -4.13
CA LYS A 366 -12.64 22.56 -2.68
C LYS A 366 -13.57 21.50 -2.12
N VAL A 367 -13.20 20.92 -0.97
CA VAL A 367 -14.01 19.95 -0.25
C VAL A 367 -14.14 20.38 1.21
N GLY A 368 -15.36 20.34 1.74
CA GLY A 368 -15.64 20.71 3.12
C GLY A 368 -16.97 20.14 3.60
N ARG A 369 -17.33 20.41 4.85
CA ARG A 369 -18.67 20.09 5.38
C ARG A 369 -19.66 21.17 4.95
N ASP A 370 -20.94 20.81 4.88
CA ASP A 370 -21.98 21.81 4.62
C ASP A 370 -21.99 22.88 5.73
N GLY A 371 -22.03 24.15 5.32
CA GLY A 371 -21.92 25.30 6.22
C GLY A 371 -20.59 25.44 6.99
N GLY A 372 -19.58 24.61 6.70
CA GLY A 372 -18.27 24.60 7.37
C GLY A 372 -17.13 25.16 6.53
N GLU A 373 -15.91 25.10 7.07
CA GLU A 373 -14.69 25.41 6.31
C GLU A 373 -14.48 24.37 5.20
N SER A 374 -13.96 24.85 4.06
CA SER A 374 -13.58 24.00 2.93
C SER A 374 -12.10 24.15 2.64
N THR A 375 -11.47 23.04 2.23
CA THR A 375 -10.04 22.98 1.96
C THR A 375 -9.80 22.80 0.46
N ASP A 376 -8.76 23.46 -0.06
CA ASP A 376 -8.32 23.29 -1.45
C ASP A 376 -7.74 21.88 -1.66
N VAL A 377 -8.36 21.10 -2.54
CA VAL A 377 -7.94 19.73 -2.83
C VAL A 377 -7.03 19.66 -4.04
N GLY A 378 -7.27 20.48 -5.05
CA GLY A 378 -6.45 20.48 -6.26
C GLY A 378 -7.12 21.24 -7.40
N ARG A 379 -6.67 20.96 -8.63
CA ARG A 379 -7.23 21.51 -9.85
C ARG A 379 -7.59 20.39 -10.82
N THR A 380 -8.66 20.58 -11.58
CA THR A 380 -9.07 19.62 -12.63
C THR A 380 -8.19 19.64 -13.87
N GLY A 381 -7.38 20.68 -14.09
CA GLY A 381 -6.47 20.71 -15.24
C GLY A 381 -7.18 20.81 -16.59
N ASP A 382 -6.48 20.48 -17.67
CA ASP A 382 -6.93 20.69 -19.05
C ASP A 382 -7.97 19.67 -19.52
N ASP A 383 -7.99 18.47 -18.91
CA ASP A 383 -8.99 17.43 -19.18
C ASP A 383 -10.27 17.62 -18.34
N GLY A 384 -10.28 18.60 -17.45
CA GLY A 384 -11.43 18.92 -16.61
C GLY A 384 -11.71 17.86 -15.53
N VAL A 385 -10.72 17.04 -15.16
CA VAL A 385 -10.89 15.95 -14.18
C VAL A 385 -9.86 16.02 -13.04
N LEU A 386 -10.34 15.94 -11.80
CA LEU A 386 -9.50 15.72 -10.62
C LEU A 386 -9.88 14.39 -9.95
N TRP A 387 -8.88 13.58 -9.64
CA TRP A 387 -9.01 12.45 -8.73
C TRP A 387 -8.43 12.77 -7.36
N THR A 388 -9.15 12.39 -6.32
CA THR A 388 -8.75 12.54 -4.91
C THR A 388 -9.35 11.40 -4.09
N VAL A 389 -9.22 11.45 -2.77
CA VAL A 389 -9.87 10.53 -1.82
C VAL A 389 -11.14 11.15 -1.23
N SER A 390 -12.15 10.31 -1.01
CA SER A 390 -13.44 10.69 -0.45
C SER A 390 -13.35 10.89 1.08
N PRO A 391 -13.85 12.00 1.65
CA PRO A 391 -13.97 12.17 3.09
C PRO A 391 -14.89 11.14 3.76
N ARG A 392 -14.82 11.07 5.09
CA ARG A 392 -15.81 10.35 5.89
C ARG A 392 -17.02 11.25 6.17
N GLY A 393 -18.22 10.70 6.04
CA GLY A 393 -19.48 11.42 6.24
C GLY A 393 -19.86 12.28 5.04
N GLU A 394 -20.97 13.01 5.16
CA GLU A 394 -21.43 13.91 4.11
C GLU A 394 -20.49 15.11 3.93
N PHE A 395 -20.25 15.48 2.67
CA PHE A 395 -19.39 16.59 2.31
C PHE A 395 -19.95 17.35 1.11
N VAL A 396 -19.43 18.55 0.90
CA VAL A 396 -19.78 19.41 -0.22
C VAL A 396 -18.54 19.59 -1.09
N VAL A 397 -18.69 19.33 -2.40
CA VAL A 397 -17.68 19.65 -3.40
C VAL A 397 -18.04 21.00 -3.99
N THR A 398 -17.13 21.95 -3.92
CA THR A 398 -17.25 23.26 -4.57
C THR A 398 -16.15 23.42 -5.59
N VAL A 399 -16.50 23.85 -6.80
CA VAL A 399 -15.54 24.13 -7.87
C VAL A 399 -15.63 25.58 -8.28
N VAL A 400 -14.47 26.19 -8.50
CA VAL A 400 -14.33 27.58 -8.96
C VAL A 400 -13.41 27.58 -10.17
N GLU A 401 -13.89 28.05 -11.31
CA GLU A 401 -13.07 28.12 -12.52
C GLU A 401 -11.84 29.02 -12.33
N VAL A 402 -10.69 28.59 -12.86
CA VAL A 402 -9.43 29.33 -12.74
C VAL A 402 -9.50 30.59 -13.60
N GLY A 403 -9.48 31.76 -12.95
CA GLY A 403 -9.49 33.05 -13.66
C GLY A 403 -10.89 33.58 -14.01
N SER A 404 -11.94 32.86 -13.60
CA SER A 404 -13.34 33.30 -13.65
C SER A 404 -13.92 33.43 -12.23
N THR A 405 -15.17 33.89 -12.15
CA THR A 405 -16.00 33.87 -10.94
C THR A 405 -17.05 32.77 -10.96
N ASP A 406 -17.02 31.90 -11.97
CA ASP A 406 -18.00 30.83 -12.14
C ASP A 406 -17.82 29.74 -11.09
N VAL A 407 -18.93 29.38 -10.44
CA VAL A 407 -18.93 28.45 -9.31
C VAL A 407 -20.02 27.40 -9.48
N SER A 408 -19.72 26.17 -9.07
CA SER A 408 -20.72 25.13 -8.88
C SER A 408 -20.43 24.35 -7.60
N THR A 409 -21.49 23.87 -6.95
CA THR A 409 -21.38 23.19 -5.66
C THR A 409 -22.37 22.04 -5.53
N VAL A 410 -21.94 20.88 -5.04
CA VAL A 410 -22.80 19.71 -4.93
C VAL A 410 -22.58 18.99 -3.59
N PRO A 411 -23.65 18.72 -2.82
CA PRO A 411 -23.56 17.85 -1.65
C PRO A 411 -23.39 16.40 -2.09
N VAL A 412 -22.57 15.65 -1.37
CA VAL A 412 -22.20 14.27 -1.68
C VAL A 412 -22.18 13.44 -0.40
N THR A 413 -22.85 12.30 -0.44
CA THR A 413 -22.82 11.27 0.60
C THR A 413 -22.02 10.08 0.07
N PRO A 414 -20.89 9.66 0.69
CA PRO A 414 -20.16 8.45 0.31
C PRO A 414 -21.07 7.21 0.25
N SER A 415 -20.76 6.27 -0.65
CA SER A 415 -21.39 4.95 -0.67
C SER A 415 -20.82 4.05 0.43
N GLU A 416 -21.49 2.92 0.69
CA GLU A 416 -20.89 1.88 1.53
C GLU A 416 -19.83 1.09 0.73
N PRO A 417 -18.73 0.67 1.36
CA PRO A 417 -17.73 -0.17 0.73
C PRO A 417 -18.23 -1.62 0.58
N THR A 418 -17.77 -2.31 -0.46
CA THR A 418 -17.79 -3.77 -0.47
C THR A 418 -16.70 -4.26 0.48
N THR A 419 -17.05 -5.06 1.49
CA THR A 419 -16.08 -5.47 2.53
C THR A 419 -15.62 -6.92 2.37
N VAL A 420 -14.45 -7.22 2.93
CA VAL A 420 -13.97 -8.61 3.12
C VAL A 420 -14.92 -9.39 4.04
N ALA A 421 -15.49 -8.76 5.07
CA ALA A 421 -16.44 -9.40 5.98
C ALA A 421 -17.69 -9.91 5.23
N ALA A 422 -18.25 -9.09 4.35
CA ALA A 422 -19.41 -9.48 3.54
C ALA A 422 -19.13 -10.69 2.63
N ALA A 423 -17.90 -10.83 2.10
CA ALA A 423 -17.52 -12.01 1.32
C ALA A 423 -17.56 -13.30 2.17
N LEU A 424 -17.08 -13.23 3.41
CA LEU A 424 -17.03 -14.36 4.32
C LEU A 424 -18.42 -14.79 4.80
N GLU A 425 -19.34 -13.84 5.01
CA GLU A 425 -20.74 -14.13 5.34
C GLU A 425 -21.48 -14.79 4.16
N GLY A 426 -21.28 -14.27 2.95
CA GLY A 426 -21.84 -14.85 1.73
C GLY A 426 -21.35 -16.29 1.47
N ALA A 427 -20.09 -16.58 1.77
CA ALA A 427 -19.53 -17.93 1.62
C ALA A 427 -20.14 -18.95 2.61
N ASN A 428 -20.42 -18.54 3.85
CA ASN A 428 -21.04 -19.41 4.87
C ASN A 428 -22.53 -19.68 4.60
N GLY A 429 -23.24 -18.80 3.89
CA GLY A 429 -24.64 -18.99 3.51
C GLY A 429 -24.88 -20.06 2.43
N SER A 430 -23.83 -20.50 1.74
CA SER A 430 -23.86 -21.54 0.69
C SER A 430 -23.67 -22.98 1.19
N ALA A 431 -23.48 -23.19 2.50
CA ALA A 431 -23.47 -24.52 3.08
C ALA A 431 -24.91 -25.05 3.23
N GLN A 432 -25.42 -25.65 2.14
CA GLN A 432 -26.69 -26.37 2.14
C GLN A 432 -26.61 -27.56 3.13
N PRO A 433 -27.59 -27.77 4.02
CA PRO A 433 -27.54 -28.92 4.93
C PRO A 433 -27.59 -30.21 4.13
N GLU A 434 -26.68 -31.14 4.41
CA GLU A 434 -26.76 -32.50 3.90
C GLU A 434 -28.14 -33.09 4.25
N PRO A 435 -28.83 -33.74 3.29
CA PRO A 435 -30.03 -34.48 3.61
C PRO A 435 -29.62 -35.68 4.46
N GLY A 436 -30.02 -35.67 5.73
CA GLY A 436 -29.82 -36.80 6.64
C GLY A 436 -30.54 -38.05 6.13
N ASP A 437 -29.82 -39.17 6.18
CA ASP A 437 -30.32 -40.53 6.00
C ASP A 437 -31.27 -40.97 7.12
#